data_AF-A0ABD7S0K9-F1
#
_entry.id   AF-A0ABD7S0K9-F1
#
_cell.length_a   1.000
_cell.length_b   1.000
_cell.length_c   1.000
_cell.angle_alpha   90.00
_cell.angle_beta   90.00
_cell.angle_gamma   90.00
#
_symmetry.space_group_name_H-M   'P 1'
#
loop_
_entity.id
_entity.type
_entity.pdbx_description
1 polymer ?
#
loop_
_entity_poly.entity_id
_entity_poly.type
_entity_poly.pdbx_seq_one_letter_code
_entity_poly.pdbx_strand_id
1 'polypeptide(L)'
;MITYKTYPAIITISVFATTFAISNICTFLWPNICWLPRVGGSLVGIAVFIQGYVSVNPEKFSVAWRWGLTREQVYLHISNFMAIFGTFAWAFGDLLPMVLWVENSSCISG
;
A
#
# COMPACT_ATOMS: atom_id res chain seq x y z
N MET A 1 14.88 15.28 9.09
CA MET A 1 15.96 14.33 8.73
C MET A 1 15.38 12.93 8.89
N ILE A 2 15.36 12.11 7.84
CA ILE A 2 14.83 10.73 7.93
C ILE A 2 15.87 9.88 8.67
N THR A 3 15.46 9.27 9.77
CA THR A 3 16.32 8.45 10.63
C THR A 3 15.88 6.99 10.52
N TYR A 4 16.78 6.04 10.78
CA TYR A 4 16.45 4.60 10.78
C TYR A 4 15.31 4.20 11.74
N LYS A 5 14.96 5.07 12.70
CA LYS A 5 13.80 4.87 13.59
C LYS A 5 12.50 5.43 13.04
N THR A 6 12.56 6.47 12.20
CA THR A 6 11.39 7.19 11.69
C THR A 6 10.97 6.76 10.29
N TYR A 7 11.87 6.13 9.53
CA TYR A 7 11.55 5.62 8.18
C TYR A 7 10.36 4.63 8.12
N PRO A 8 10.16 3.67 9.06
CA PRO A 8 9.08 2.71 8.90
C PRO A 8 7.73 3.39 9.11
N ALA A 9 7.62 4.28 10.10
CA ALA A 9 6.43 5.08 10.34
C ALA A 9 6.09 5.96 9.13
N ILE A 10 7.10 6.59 8.50
CA ILE A 10 6.90 7.41 7.30
C ILE A 10 6.34 6.55 6.15
N ILE A 11 6.91 5.36 5.92
CA ILE A 11 6.42 4.45 4.88
C ILE A 11 4.97 4.05 5.16
N THR A 12 4.66 3.60 6.37
CA THR A 12 3.30 3.18 6.73
C THR A 12 2.30 4.31 6.55
N ILE A 13 2.61 5.51 7.04
CA ILE A 13 1.74 6.68 6.88
C ILE A 13 1.59 7.04 5.40
N SER A 14 2.67 7.00 4.61
CA SER A 14 2.60 7.30 3.19
C SER A 14 1.76 6.30 2.40
N VAL A 15 1.89 5.00 2.67
CA VAL A 15 1.13 3.95 1.99
C VAL A 15 -0.35 4.10 2.35
N PHE A 16 -0.65 4.32 3.63
CA PHE A 16 -2.01 4.55 4.10
C PHE A 16 -2.62 5.79 3.42
N ALA A 17 -1.99 6.96 3.57
CA ALA A 17 -2.49 8.22 3.01
C ALA A 17 -2.67 8.15 1.49
N THR A 18 -1.72 7.56 0.77
CA THR A 18 -1.79 7.42 -0.69
C THR A 18 -2.93 6.50 -1.09
N THR A 19 -3.16 5.41 -0.36
CA THR A 19 -4.25 4.47 -0.66
C THR A 19 -5.61 5.13 -0.51
N PHE A 20 -5.83 5.90 0.57
CA PHE A 20 -7.08 6.63 0.76
C PHE A 20 -7.23 7.76 -0.24
N ALA A 21 -6.17 8.51 -0.55
CA ALA A 21 -6.21 9.58 -1.54
C ALA A 21 -6.59 9.04 -2.92
N ILE A 22 -5.94 7.96 -3.38
CA ILE A 22 -6.26 7.30 -4.66
C ILE A 22 -7.71 6.79 -4.64
N SER A 23 -8.11 6.10 -3.58
CA SER A 23 -9.47 5.57 -3.47
C SER A 23 -10.53 6.67 -3.54
N ASN A 24 -10.31 7.81 -2.86
CA ASN A 24 -11.20 8.97 -2.90
C ASN A 24 -11.25 9.62 -4.28
N ILE A 25 -10.10 9.83 -4.92
CA ILE A 25 -10.02 10.38 -6.28
C ILE A 25 -10.75 9.46 -7.27
N CYS A 26 -10.53 8.15 -7.18
CA CYS A 26 -11.19 7.19 -8.05
C CYS A 26 -12.70 7.13 -7.80
N THR A 27 -13.15 7.21 -6.54
CA THR A 27 -14.57 7.31 -6.19
C THR A 27 -15.19 8.60 -6.74
N PHE A 28 -14.48 9.73 -6.71
CA PHE A 28 -14.95 10.98 -7.32
C PHE A 28 -15.12 10.88 -8.85
N LEU A 29 -14.17 10.22 -9.53
CA LEU A 29 -14.21 10.06 -10.99
C LEU A 29 -15.21 8.98 -11.44
N TRP A 30 -15.33 7.89 -10.69
CA TRP A 30 -16.21 6.76 -11.00
C TRP A 30 -16.95 6.27 -9.75
N PRO A 31 -18.05 6.95 -9.38
CA PRO A 31 -18.77 6.67 -8.14
C PRO A 31 -19.52 5.33 -8.16
N ASN A 32 -19.72 4.68 -9.30
CA ASN A 32 -20.45 3.40 -9.35
C ASN A 32 -19.60 2.19 -8.96
N ILE A 33 -18.34 2.40 -8.57
CA ILE A 33 -17.33 1.36 -8.38
C ILE A 33 -16.79 1.45 -6.96
N CYS A 34 -16.84 0.35 -6.21
CA CYS A 34 -16.13 0.26 -4.93
C CYS A 34 -14.62 0.17 -5.18
N TRP A 35 -13.92 1.29 -5.01
CA TRP A 35 -12.49 1.40 -5.35
C TRP A 35 -11.56 0.90 -4.26
N LEU A 36 -11.94 0.97 -2.99
CA LEU A 36 -11.07 0.60 -1.89
C LEU A 36 -10.56 -0.86 -2.00
N PRO A 37 -11.42 -1.86 -2.32
CA PRO A 37 -10.94 -3.22 -2.54
C PRO A 37 -10.03 -3.37 -3.78
N ARG A 38 -10.32 -2.63 -4.86
CA ARG A 38 -9.54 -2.67 -6.11
C ARG A 38 -8.16 -2.05 -5.92
N VAL A 39 -8.07 -0.93 -5.20
CA VAL A 39 -6.80 -0.31 -4.82
C VAL A 39 -6.04 -1.23 -3.88
N GLY A 40 -6.72 -1.85 -2.91
CA GLY A 40 -6.16 -2.89 -2.04
C GLY A 40 -5.51 -4.04 -2.82
N GLY A 41 -6.24 -4.64 -3.75
CA GLY A 41 -5.70 -5.71 -4.62
C GLY A 41 -4.53 -5.25 -5.48
N SER A 42 -4.57 -4.01 -5.98
CA SER A 42 -3.46 -3.42 -6.75
C SER A 42 -2.19 -3.28 -5.90
N LEU A 43 -2.31 -2.89 -4.62
CA LEU A 43 -1.18 -2.81 -3.69
C LEU A 43 -0.54 -4.19 -3.45
N VAL A 44 -1.36 -5.24 -3.34
CA VAL A 44 -0.86 -6.62 -3.21
C VAL A 44 -0.08 -7.03 -4.46
N GLY A 45 -0.61 -6.74 -5.66
CA GLY A 45 0.08 -7.04 -6.92
C GLY A 45 1.43 -6.32 -7.03
N ILE A 46 1.47 -5.03 -6.67
CA ILE A 46 2.72 -4.24 -6.66
C ILE A 46 3.70 -4.80 -5.62
N ALA A 47 3.22 -5.20 -4.44
CA ALA A 47 4.06 -5.78 -3.41
C ALA A 47 4.76 -7.06 -3.88
N VAL A 48 4.01 -7.98 -4.50
CA VAL A 48 4.55 -9.22 -5.07
C VAL A 48 5.58 -8.92 -6.16
N PHE A 49 5.31 -7.94 -7.01
CA PHE A 49 6.26 -7.52 -8.05
C PHE A 49 7.57 -6.97 -7.46
N ILE A 50 7.49 -6.10 -6.44
CA ILE A 50 8.67 -5.57 -5.74
C ILE A 50 9.49 -6.71 -5.12
N GLN A 51 8.84 -7.65 -4.44
CA GLN A 51 9.52 -8.80 -3.83
C GLN A 51 10.24 -9.66 -4.87
N GLY A 52 9.56 -9.98 -5.97
CA GLY A 52 10.17 -10.72 -7.09
C GLY A 52 11.35 -9.97 -7.71
N TYR A 53 11.21 -8.66 -7.95
CA TYR A 53 12.28 -7.86 -8.55
C TYR A 53 13.52 -7.75 -7.66
N VAL A 54 13.32 -7.59 -6.34
CA VAL A 54 14.41 -7.60 -5.35
C VAL A 54 15.09 -8.96 -5.33
N SER A 55 14.32 -10.05 -5.32
CA SER A 55 14.85 -11.42 -5.30
C SER A 55 15.69 -11.77 -6.54
N VAL A 56 15.37 -11.21 -7.71
CA VAL A 56 16.11 -11.46 -8.96
C VAL A 56 17.38 -10.60 -9.07
N ASN A 57 17.50 -9.51 -8.31
CA ASN A 57 18.63 -8.58 -8.40
C ASN A 57 19.33 -8.34 -7.05
N PRO A 58 19.75 -9.38 -6.30
CA PRO A 58 20.25 -9.23 -4.93
C PRO A 58 21.45 -8.27 -4.82
N GLU A 59 22.32 -8.26 -5.83
CA GLU A 59 23.53 -7.42 -5.88
C GLU A 59 23.22 -5.92 -5.93
N LYS A 60 22.11 -5.52 -6.56
CA LYS A 60 21.68 -4.12 -6.64
C LYS A 60 21.07 -3.62 -5.33
N PHE A 61 20.53 -4.54 -4.54
CA PHE A 61 19.76 -4.25 -3.34
C PHE A 61 20.54 -4.46 -2.03
N SER A 62 21.67 -5.17 -2.07
CA SER A 62 22.60 -5.31 -0.94
C SER A 62 23.34 -4.01 -0.58
N VAL A 63 23.32 -3.01 -1.46
CA VAL A 63 23.95 -1.70 -1.22
C VAL A 63 23.24 -0.93 -0.10
N ALA A 64 24.00 -0.48 0.88
CA ALA A 64 23.51 0.35 1.98
C ALA A 64 23.16 1.77 1.52
N TRP A 65 22.08 2.32 2.06
CA TRP A 65 21.75 3.74 1.94
C TRP A 65 22.62 4.59 2.88
N ARG A 66 22.55 5.92 2.73
CA ARG A 66 23.27 6.88 3.59
C ARG A 66 22.94 6.74 5.09
N TRP A 67 21.91 5.99 5.44
CA TRP A 67 21.37 5.85 6.81
C TRP A 67 21.62 4.45 7.39
N GLY A 68 22.46 3.62 6.72
CA GLY A 68 22.94 2.33 7.23
C GLY A 68 22.05 1.10 6.93
N LEU A 69 20.83 1.30 6.42
CA LEU A 69 19.95 0.22 5.98
C LEU A 69 20.26 -0.18 4.53
N THR A 70 20.18 -1.48 4.21
CA THR A 70 20.26 -1.93 2.81
C THR A 70 19.01 -1.51 2.04
N ARG A 71 19.15 -1.32 0.73
CA ARG A 71 17.99 -1.07 -0.13
C ARG A 71 17.00 -2.22 -0.04
N GLU A 72 17.50 -3.45 -0.04
CA GLU A 72 16.70 -4.67 0.16
C GLU A 72 15.79 -4.56 1.38
N GLN A 73 16.33 -4.22 2.55
CA GLN A 73 15.56 -4.09 3.78
C GLN A 73 14.41 -3.09 3.63
N VAL A 74 14.66 -1.95 2.99
CA VAL A 74 13.62 -0.93 2.82
C VAL A 74 12.56 -1.36 1.80
N TYR A 75 12.96 -1.89 0.64
CA TYR A 75 12.00 -2.34 -0.38
C TYR A 75 11.15 -3.51 0.10
N LEU A 76 11.75 -4.46 0.82
CA LEU A 76 11.01 -5.56 1.42
C LEU A 76 10.05 -5.06 2.50
N HIS A 77 10.47 -4.11 3.33
CA HIS A 77 9.59 -3.51 4.34
C HIS A 77 8.38 -2.79 3.71
N ILE A 78 8.61 -1.99 2.65
CA ILE A 78 7.54 -1.35 1.88
C ILE A 78 6.60 -2.40 1.31
N SER A 79 7.15 -3.42 0.63
CA SER A 79 6.34 -4.46 0.00
C SER A 79 5.49 -5.21 1.02
N ASN A 80 6.04 -5.53 2.19
CA ASN A 80 5.33 -6.26 3.23
C ASN A 80 4.17 -5.44 3.77
N PHE A 81 4.38 -4.14 4.01
CA PHE A 81 3.30 -3.24 4.42
C PHE A 81 2.21 -3.10 3.35
N MET A 82 2.60 -2.95 2.08
CA MET A 82 1.65 -2.90 0.97
C MET A 82 0.85 -4.20 0.83
N ALA A 83 1.48 -5.36 1.03
CA ALA A 83 0.81 -6.65 0.98
C ALA A 83 -0.19 -6.82 2.13
N ILE A 84 0.22 -6.53 3.37
CA ILE A 84 -0.66 -6.64 4.55
C ILE A 84 -1.84 -5.68 4.40
N PHE A 85 -1.57 -4.40 4.20
CA PHE A 85 -2.61 -3.38 4.12
C PHE A 85 -3.49 -3.56 2.89
N GLY A 86 -2.89 -3.87 1.74
CA GLY A 86 -3.61 -4.16 0.50
C GLY A 86 -4.55 -5.36 0.66
N THR A 87 -4.12 -6.41 1.36
CA THR A 87 -4.96 -7.58 1.65
C THR A 87 -6.13 -7.20 2.56
N PHE A 88 -5.89 -6.40 3.61
CA PHE A 88 -6.97 -5.90 4.46
C PHE A 88 -7.97 -5.04 3.69
N ALA A 89 -7.49 -4.09 2.88
CA ALA A 89 -8.34 -3.24 2.06
C ALA A 89 -9.10 -4.04 0.99
N TRP A 90 -8.50 -5.08 0.43
CA TRP A 90 -9.14 -5.96 -0.55
C TRP A 90 -10.20 -6.87 0.06
N ALA A 91 -9.93 -7.44 1.24
CA ALA A 91 -10.84 -8.38 1.90
C ALA A 91 -11.97 -7.71 2.69
N PHE A 92 -11.74 -6.50 3.21
CA PHE A 92 -12.67 -5.80 4.11
C PHE A 92 -13.07 -4.41 3.64
N GLY A 93 -12.58 -3.93 2.48
CA GLY A 93 -12.87 -2.58 2.00
C GLY A 93 -14.37 -2.33 1.73
N ASP A 94 -15.10 -3.39 1.47
CA ASP A 94 -16.54 -3.45 1.23
C ASP A 94 -17.37 -3.51 2.54
N LEU A 95 -16.77 -3.94 3.65
CA LEU A 95 -17.45 -4.10 4.95
C LEU A 95 -17.47 -2.82 5.80
N LEU A 96 -16.55 -1.88 5.57
CA LEU A 96 -16.38 -0.68 6.42
C LEU A 96 -16.40 0.66 5.65
N PRO A 97 -17.31 0.90 4.67
CA PRO A 97 -17.34 2.18 3.96
C PRO A 97 -17.63 3.37 4.88
N MET A 98 -18.45 3.17 5.92
CA MET A 98 -18.85 4.20 6.89
C MET A 98 -17.74 4.57 7.89
N VAL A 99 -16.90 3.61 8.30
CA VAL A 99 -15.81 3.86 9.27
C VAL A 99 -14.60 4.53 8.61
N LEU A 100 -14.44 4.35 7.30
CA LEU A 100 -13.26 4.79 6.56
C LEU A 100 -13.45 6.11 5.79
N TRP A 101 -14.60 6.77 5.92
CA TRP A 101 -14.97 7.98 5.16
C TRP A 101 -14.78 7.87 3.63
N VAL A 102 -14.70 6.64 3.11
CA VAL A 102 -14.75 6.35 1.67
C VAL A 102 -16.17 5.88 1.38
N GLU A 103 -17.13 6.76 1.67
CA GLU A 103 -18.54 6.45 1.44
C GLU A 103 -18.79 6.35 -0.06
N ASN A 104 -19.19 5.15 -0.47
CA ASN A 104 -19.71 4.93 -1.79
C ASN A 104 -20.91 3.99 -1.67
N SER A 105 -22.07 4.45 -2.14
CA SER A 105 -23.32 3.67 -2.15
C SER A 105 -23.20 2.35 -2.91
N SER A 106 -22.18 2.20 -3.77
CA SER A 106 -21.88 0.96 -4.49
C SER A 106 -21.02 -0.05 -3.72
N CYS A 107 -20.58 0.26 -2.49
CA CYS A 107 -19.87 -0.69 -1.61
C CYS A 107 -20.81 -1.51 -0.70
N ILE A 108 -22.14 -1.25 -0.68
CA ILE A 108 -23.12 -1.91 0.21
C ILE A 108 -24.17 -2.74 -0.57
N SER A 109 -23.92 -3.06 -1.84
CA SER A 109 -24.80 -3.95 -2.61
C SER A 109 -24.21 -5.36 -2.68
N GLY A 110 -24.30 -6.06 -1.54
CA GLY A 110 -24.39 -7.51 -1.48
C GLY A 110 -25.83 -7.90 -1.14
#